data_AF-A0A101ER37-F1
#
_entry.id   AF-A0A101ER37-F1
#
_cell.length_a   1.000
_cell.length_b   1.000
_cell.length_c   1.000
_cell.angle_alpha   90.00
_cell.angle_beta   90.00
_cell.angle_gamma   90.00
#
_symmetry.space_group_name_H-M   'P 1'
#
loop_
_entity.id
_entity.type
_entity.pdbx_description
1 polymer ?
#
loop_
_entity_poly.entity_id
_entity_poly.type
_entity_poly.pdbx_seq_one_letter_code
_entity_poly.pdbx_strand_id
1 'polypeptide(L)'
;MGERVAKAFIYASAFLLIVATFGIVMMLVKEGIPLFKEVSPLKFLLGKSWRPTYSPPEFGVLPLVIGTAVVTIGALLVGVPLGLASAIYLAFFSSHRLRNALKPILEVLASIPSVVYGFFGMVVLAPSVKELFSLPVGLNAFTASIVLGIMIVPLVGSVAEDAISMVPRELLEASYALGATKWRTVMCVVIPTAWSGVFSSILLGMGRAIGETMTVLMVAGGAAQIPSSIFDPVRTMTATIAAEMGEAPFGSLHYHALFAIGMILFFITVLLNFIVERFGKRRTYL
;
A
#
# COMPACT_ATOMS: atom_id res chain seq x y z
N MET A 1 -3.15 -30.84 29.50
CA MET A 1 -2.02 -29.88 29.60
C MET A 1 -1.82 -29.07 28.32
N GLY A 2 -1.80 -29.69 27.13
CA GLY A 2 -1.57 -28.97 25.86
C GLY A 2 -2.54 -27.82 25.55
N GLU A 3 -3.84 -27.98 25.84
CA GLU A 3 -4.85 -26.94 25.57
C GLU A 3 -4.67 -25.67 26.42
N ARG A 4 -4.30 -25.82 27.71
CA ARG A 4 -4.03 -24.66 28.58
C ARG A 4 -2.76 -23.92 28.16
N VAL A 5 -1.73 -24.64 27.72
CA VAL A 5 -0.48 -24.07 27.20
C VAL A 5 -0.74 -23.33 25.87
N ALA A 6 -1.50 -23.93 24.95
CA ALA A 6 -1.88 -23.29 23.70
C ALA A 6 -2.71 -22.01 23.92
N LYS A 7 -3.72 -22.05 24.80
CA LYS A 7 -4.50 -20.85 25.17
C LYS A 7 -3.62 -19.78 25.79
N ALA A 8 -2.74 -20.14 26.73
CA ALA A 8 -1.81 -19.20 27.35
C ALA A 8 -0.89 -18.53 26.32
N PHE A 9 -0.37 -19.30 25.36
CA PHE A 9 0.46 -18.77 24.28
C PHE A 9 -0.30 -17.79 23.38
N ILE A 10 -1.53 -18.12 22.98
CA ILE A 10 -2.39 -17.24 22.17
C ILE A 10 -2.73 -15.94 22.91
N TYR A 11 -3.08 -16.03 24.19
CA TYR A 11 -3.37 -14.82 24.97
C TYR A 11 -2.12 -13.97 25.19
N ALA A 12 -0.96 -14.59 25.43
CA ALA A 12 0.30 -13.87 25.57
C ALA A 12 0.71 -13.16 24.27
N SER A 13 0.58 -13.84 23.12
CA SER A 13 0.91 -13.22 21.82
C SER A 13 -0.05 -12.08 21.46
N ALA A 14 -1.35 -12.27 21.70
CA ALA A 14 -2.34 -11.20 21.51
C ALA A 14 -2.07 -10.00 22.44
N PHE A 15 -1.73 -10.25 23.70
CA PHE A 15 -1.38 -9.18 24.65
C PHE A 15 -0.11 -8.44 24.22
N LEU A 16 0.95 -9.16 23.81
CA LEU A 16 2.19 -8.57 23.32
C LEU A 16 1.96 -7.70 22.09
N LEU A 17 1.11 -8.13 21.14
CA LEU A 17 0.74 -7.34 19.97
C LEU A 17 0.05 -6.02 20.37
N ILE A 18 -0.92 -6.09 21.29
CA ILE A 18 -1.62 -4.89 21.79
C ILE A 18 -0.64 -3.92 22.46
N VAL A 19 0.23 -4.43 23.34
CA VAL A 19 1.24 -3.61 24.03
C VAL A 19 2.22 -2.99 23.03
N ALA A 20 2.69 -3.74 22.04
CA ALA A 20 3.60 -3.23 21.01
C ALA A 20 2.95 -2.15 20.15
N THR A 21 1.74 -2.37 19.66
CA THR A 21 1.00 -1.35 18.89
C THR A 21 0.76 -0.10 19.73
N PHE A 22 0.32 -0.25 20.97
CA PHE A 22 0.12 0.88 21.88
C PHE A 22 1.43 1.62 22.15
N GLY A 23 2.54 0.91 22.32
CA GLY A 23 3.88 1.48 22.47
C GLY A 23 4.31 2.30 21.26
N ILE A 24 4.09 1.80 20.04
CA ILE A 24 4.38 2.54 18.79
C ILE A 24 3.55 3.83 18.74
N VAL A 25 2.25 3.76 19.05
CA VAL A 25 1.37 4.94 19.06
C VAL A 25 1.84 5.95 20.10
N MET A 26 2.14 5.50 21.31
CA MET A 26 2.65 6.40 22.35
C MET A 26 3.97 7.06 21.96
N MET A 27 4.90 6.34 21.34
CA MET A 27 6.16 6.91 20.85
C MET A 27 5.92 7.95 19.75
N LEU A 28 5.07 7.64 18.77
CA LEU A 28 4.71 8.59 17.71
C LEU A 28 4.12 9.88 18.26
N VAL A 29 3.20 9.78 19.22
CA VAL A 29 2.56 10.94 19.85
C VAL A 29 3.53 11.72 20.73
N LYS A 30 4.30 11.02 21.58
CA LYS A 30 5.24 11.65 22.53
C LYS A 30 6.36 12.40 21.80
N GLU A 31 6.93 11.80 20.76
CA GLU A 31 8.03 12.40 20.00
C GLU A 31 7.55 13.30 18.87
N GLY A 32 6.31 13.15 18.39
CA GLY A 32 5.78 13.96 17.30
C GLY A 32 5.14 15.29 17.74
N ILE A 33 4.44 15.33 18.88
CA ILE A 33 3.79 16.55 19.40
C ILE A 33 4.76 17.72 19.66
N PRO A 34 5.98 17.51 20.21
CA PRO A 34 6.91 18.59 20.50
C PRO A 34 7.22 19.52 19.32
N LEU A 35 7.18 19.01 18.09
CA LEU A 35 7.33 19.80 16.86
C LEU A 35 6.39 21.01 16.83
N PHE A 36 5.14 20.82 17.27
CA PHE A 36 4.10 21.83 17.15
C PHE A 36 4.23 22.99 18.15
N LYS A 37 5.21 22.93 19.06
CA LYS A 37 5.62 24.07 19.88
C LYS A 37 6.41 25.11 19.06
N GLU A 38 7.12 24.66 18.03
CA GLU A 38 7.98 25.51 17.20
C GLU A 38 7.38 25.76 15.80
N VAL A 39 6.65 24.79 15.26
CA VAL A 39 6.05 24.86 13.92
C VAL A 39 4.53 24.76 14.03
N SER A 40 3.79 25.76 13.55
CA SER A 40 2.32 25.67 13.51
C SER A 40 1.86 24.43 12.73
N PRO A 41 0.87 23.65 13.22
CA PRO A 41 0.32 22.49 12.51
C PRO A 41 -0.12 22.79 11.08
N LEU A 42 -0.68 23.99 10.85
CA LEU A 42 -1.12 24.40 9.52
C LEU A 42 0.07 24.63 8.57
N LYS A 43 1.16 25.23 9.08
CA LYS A 43 2.40 25.45 8.33
C LYS A 43 3.12 24.11 8.04
N PHE A 44 3.04 23.16 8.96
CA PHE A 44 3.53 21.80 8.76
C PHE A 44 2.76 21.07 7.67
N LEU A 45 1.42 21.06 7.74
CA LEU A 45 0.56 20.32 6.81
C LEU A 45 0.50 20.93 5.40
N LEU A 46 0.42 22.26 5.29
CA LEU A 46 0.26 22.97 4.02
C LEU A 46 1.58 23.57 3.48
N GLY A 47 2.68 23.43 4.23
CA GLY A 47 3.98 23.92 3.80
C GLY A 47 4.45 23.21 2.54
N LYS A 48 4.95 23.97 1.56
CA LYS A 48 5.34 23.47 0.23
C LYS A 48 6.80 23.06 0.10
N SER A 49 7.57 23.15 1.19
CA SER A 49 9.01 22.91 1.18
C SER A 49 9.40 22.03 2.36
N TRP A 50 10.11 20.95 2.07
CA TRP A 50 10.75 20.09 3.06
C TRP A 50 12.26 20.27 2.96
N ARG A 51 12.82 21.10 3.87
CA ARG A 51 14.25 21.42 3.93
C ARG A 51 14.73 21.47 5.38
N PRO A 52 14.88 20.30 6.05
CA PRO A 52 15.29 20.25 7.46
C PRO A 52 16.68 20.81 7.75
N THR A 53 17.59 20.77 6.77
CA THR A 53 18.99 21.21 6.90
C THR A 53 19.20 22.69 6.50
N TYR A 54 18.15 23.40 6.12
CA TYR A 54 18.23 24.81 5.73
C TYR A 54 18.20 25.74 6.95
N SER A 55 18.65 26.98 6.78
CA SER A 55 18.64 28.00 7.83
C SER A 55 17.84 29.22 7.36
N PRO A 56 16.61 29.45 7.86
CA PRO A 56 15.87 28.66 8.86
C PRO A 56 15.32 27.33 8.30
N PRO A 57 15.11 26.31 9.15
CA PRO A 57 14.62 25.00 8.70
C PRO A 57 13.15 25.03 8.28
N GLU A 58 12.80 24.24 7.26
CA GLU A 58 11.44 24.15 6.71
C GLU A 58 10.90 22.73 6.78
N PHE A 59 9.73 22.54 7.40
CA PHE A 59 9.10 21.23 7.64
C PHE A 59 7.75 21.08 6.95
N GLY A 60 7.57 21.68 5.77
CA GLY A 60 6.35 21.53 4.99
C GLY A 60 6.21 20.10 4.44
N VAL A 61 5.21 19.36 4.89
CA VAL A 61 5.02 17.94 4.53
C VAL A 61 4.25 17.75 3.21
N LEU A 62 3.63 18.80 2.68
CA LEU A 62 2.75 18.70 1.51
C LEU A 62 3.42 18.04 0.29
N PRO A 63 4.68 18.34 -0.07
CA PRO A 63 5.37 17.65 -1.17
C PRO A 63 5.46 16.15 -0.96
N LEU A 64 5.67 15.71 0.29
CA LEU A 64 5.79 14.29 0.64
C LEU A 64 4.44 13.59 0.60
N VAL A 65 3.38 14.27 1.03
CA VAL A 65 2.00 13.78 0.93
C VAL A 65 1.59 13.62 -0.53
N ILE A 66 1.88 14.64 -1.37
CA ILE A 66 1.58 14.59 -2.80
C ILE A 66 2.41 13.50 -3.48
N GLY A 67 3.70 13.38 -3.20
CA GLY A 67 4.56 12.31 -3.73
C GLY A 67 4.02 10.93 -3.37
N THR A 68 3.59 10.74 -2.12
CA THR A 68 2.96 9.48 -1.66
C THR A 68 1.66 9.21 -2.40
N ALA A 69 0.81 10.22 -2.57
CA ALA A 69 -0.47 10.08 -3.27
C ALA A 69 -0.27 9.75 -4.76
N VAL A 70 0.62 10.45 -5.47
CA VAL A 70 0.89 10.23 -6.89
C VAL A 70 1.40 8.81 -7.13
N VAL A 71 2.38 8.36 -6.34
CA VAL A 71 2.94 7.00 -6.48
C VAL A 71 1.91 5.94 -6.11
N THR A 72 1.12 6.16 -5.06
CA THR A 72 0.06 5.22 -4.65
C THR A 72 -1.03 5.11 -5.70
N ILE A 73 -1.53 6.24 -6.21
CA ILE A 73 -2.58 6.26 -7.24
C ILE A 73 -2.06 5.61 -8.53
N GLY A 74 -0.84 5.95 -8.97
CA GLY A 74 -0.22 5.31 -10.13
C GLY A 74 -0.06 3.80 -9.95
N ALA A 75 0.37 3.35 -8.76
CA ALA A 75 0.47 1.93 -8.44
C ALA A 75 -0.89 1.23 -8.47
N LEU A 76 -1.95 1.85 -7.93
CA LEU A 76 -3.30 1.29 -7.97
C LEU A 76 -3.85 1.19 -9.39
N LEU A 77 -3.60 2.18 -10.24
CA LEU A 77 -4.02 2.18 -11.65
C LEU A 77 -3.41 1.01 -12.44
N VAL A 78 -2.22 0.54 -12.05
CA VAL A 78 -1.57 -0.62 -12.66
C VAL A 78 -1.96 -1.92 -11.94
N GLY A 79 -1.79 -1.95 -10.62
CA GLY A 79 -1.88 -3.15 -9.81
C GLY A 79 -3.29 -3.66 -9.59
N VAL A 80 -4.29 -2.77 -9.47
CA VAL A 80 -5.68 -3.19 -9.25
C VAL A 80 -6.26 -3.86 -10.48
N PRO A 81 -6.21 -3.28 -11.69
CA PRO A 81 -6.75 -3.94 -12.89
C PRO A 81 -6.09 -5.30 -13.15
N LEU A 82 -4.76 -5.36 -13.03
CA LEU A 82 -4.01 -6.61 -13.24
C LEU A 82 -4.33 -7.65 -12.16
N GLY A 83 -4.35 -7.25 -10.88
CA GLY A 83 -4.69 -8.13 -9.77
C GLY A 83 -6.11 -8.70 -9.89
N LEU A 84 -7.10 -7.85 -10.17
CA LEU A 84 -8.49 -8.30 -10.34
C LEU A 84 -8.67 -9.17 -11.58
N ALA A 85 -8.00 -8.84 -12.69
CA ALA A 85 -8.03 -9.68 -13.89
C ALA A 85 -7.43 -11.07 -13.60
N SER A 86 -6.30 -11.15 -12.89
CA SER A 86 -5.72 -12.41 -12.45
C SER A 86 -6.67 -13.19 -11.53
N ALA A 87 -7.31 -12.52 -10.58
CA ALA A 87 -8.27 -13.14 -9.65
C ALA A 87 -9.48 -13.74 -10.37
N ILE A 88 -10.10 -12.97 -11.28
CA ILE A 88 -11.25 -13.41 -12.09
C ILE A 88 -10.85 -14.60 -12.97
N TYR A 89 -9.70 -14.50 -13.63
CA TYR A 89 -9.20 -15.56 -14.49
C TYR A 89 -8.97 -16.87 -13.70
N LEU A 90 -8.29 -16.79 -12.56
CA LEU A 90 -8.00 -17.95 -11.72
C LEU A 90 -9.27 -18.57 -11.15
N ALA A 91 -10.24 -17.77 -10.72
CA ALA A 91 -11.46 -18.30 -10.12
C ALA A 91 -12.43 -18.92 -11.14
N PHE A 92 -12.58 -18.34 -12.35
CA PHE A 92 -13.67 -18.71 -13.27
C PHE A 92 -13.24 -19.26 -14.63
N PHE A 93 -12.04 -18.93 -15.10
CA PHE A 93 -11.58 -19.28 -16.45
C PHE A 93 -10.46 -20.31 -16.45
N SER A 94 -9.75 -20.46 -15.32
CA SER A 94 -8.62 -21.38 -15.23
C SER A 94 -9.08 -22.83 -15.03
N SER A 95 -8.31 -23.77 -15.59
CA SER A 95 -8.47 -25.18 -15.26
C SER A 95 -7.91 -25.47 -13.86
N HIS A 96 -8.38 -26.54 -13.22
CA HIS A 96 -7.97 -26.87 -11.86
C HIS A 96 -6.45 -27.03 -11.70
N ARG A 97 -5.77 -27.56 -12.74
CA ARG A 97 -4.30 -27.67 -12.79
C ARG A 97 -3.62 -26.30 -12.83
N LEU A 98 -4.14 -25.38 -13.64
CA LEU A 98 -3.57 -24.05 -13.79
C LEU A 98 -3.74 -23.23 -12.52
N ARG A 99 -4.91 -23.30 -11.87
CA ARG A 99 -5.17 -22.68 -10.56
C ARG A 99 -4.17 -23.15 -9.50
N ASN A 100 -3.99 -24.46 -9.39
CA ASN A 100 -3.10 -25.07 -8.39
C ASN A 100 -1.62 -24.75 -8.64
N ALA A 101 -1.24 -24.36 -9.85
CA ALA A 101 0.12 -23.92 -10.17
C ALA A 101 0.30 -22.40 -9.96
N LEU A 102 -0.63 -21.58 -10.47
CA LEU A 102 -0.50 -20.13 -10.48
C LEU A 102 -0.76 -19.49 -9.10
N LYS A 103 -1.67 -20.03 -8.29
CA LYS A 103 -1.97 -19.46 -6.97
C LYS A 103 -0.75 -19.48 -6.03
N PRO A 104 -0.03 -20.61 -5.86
CA PRO A 104 1.23 -20.61 -5.12
C PRO A 104 2.28 -19.65 -5.69
N ILE A 105 2.35 -19.50 -7.03
CA ILE A 105 3.27 -18.54 -7.65
C ILE A 105 2.93 -17.12 -7.22
N LEU A 106 1.66 -16.72 -7.22
CA LEU A 106 1.26 -15.39 -6.74
C LEU A 106 1.63 -15.18 -5.27
N GLU A 107 1.44 -16.18 -4.41
CA GLU A 107 1.81 -16.11 -3.00
C GLU A 107 3.33 -16.00 -2.78
N VAL A 108 4.13 -16.72 -3.58
CA VAL A 108 5.59 -16.61 -3.59
C VAL A 108 6.04 -15.24 -4.09
N LEU A 109 5.42 -14.71 -5.16
CA LEU A 109 5.69 -13.36 -5.66
C LEU A 109 5.38 -12.29 -4.60
N ALA A 110 4.29 -12.43 -3.84
CA ALA A 110 3.97 -11.52 -2.74
C ALA A 110 5.02 -11.54 -1.61
N SER A 111 5.80 -12.62 -1.51
CA SER A 111 6.83 -12.81 -0.49
C SER A 111 8.21 -12.26 -0.90
N ILE A 112 8.36 -11.79 -2.14
CA ILE A 112 9.62 -11.18 -2.60
C ILE A 112 9.89 -9.90 -1.79
N PRO A 113 11.10 -9.73 -1.22
CA PRO A 113 11.46 -8.52 -0.48
C PRO A 113 11.35 -7.27 -1.35
N SER A 114 10.81 -6.17 -0.81
CA SER A 114 10.56 -4.95 -1.58
C SER A 114 11.83 -4.29 -2.12
N VAL A 115 12.98 -4.49 -1.46
CA VAL A 115 14.29 -4.04 -1.95
C VAL A 115 14.67 -4.71 -3.28
N VAL A 116 14.23 -5.94 -3.54
CA VAL A 116 14.50 -6.64 -4.81
C VAL A 116 13.73 -5.97 -5.94
N TYR A 117 12.45 -5.63 -5.72
CA TYR A 117 11.65 -4.84 -6.65
C TYR A 117 12.26 -3.45 -6.89
N GLY A 118 12.71 -2.79 -5.82
CA GLY A 118 13.37 -1.48 -5.90
C GLY A 118 14.66 -1.53 -6.73
N PHE A 119 15.50 -2.53 -6.48
CA PHE A 119 16.73 -2.74 -7.23
C PHE A 119 16.48 -3.02 -8.71
N PHE A 120 15.55 -3.94 -9.01
CA PHE A 120 15.16 -4.21 -10.39
C PHE A 120 14.57 -2.98 -11.08
N GLY A 121 13.72 -2.23 -10.37
CA GLY A 121 13.15 -0.98 -10.85
C GLY A 121 14.21 0.07 -11.18
N MET A 122 15.23 0.20 -10.35
CA MET A 122 16.33 1.14 -10.55
C MET A 122 17.27 0.73 -11.70
N VAL A 123 17.63 -0.55 -11.79
CA VAL A 123 18.66 -1.03 -12.73
C VAL A 123 18.09 -1.33 -14.12
N VAL A 124 16.85 -1.81 -14.20
CA VAL A 124 16.24 -2.24 -15.46
C VAL A 124 15.17 -1.26 -15.90
N LEU A 125 14.17 -1.01 -15.05
CA LEU A 125 12.97 -0.28 -15.47
C LEU A 125 13.24 1.21 -15.67
N ALA A 126 14.01 1.86 -14.78
CA ALA A 126 14.34 3.27 -14.88
C ALA A 126 15.13 3.61 -16.17
N PRO A 127 16.20 2.88 -16.55
CA PRO A 127 16.85 3.11 -17.85
C PRO A 127 15.91 2.89 -19.04
N SER A 128 15.08 1.84 -19.03
CA SER A 128 14.12 1.60 -20.12
C SER A 128 13.07 2.71 -20.24
N VAL A 129 12.53 3.21 -19.13
CA VAL A 129 11.58 4.33 -19.11
C VAL A 129 12.27 5.61 -19.60
N LYS A 130 13.51 5.85 -19.18
CA LYS A 130 14.31 7.00 -19.62
C LYS A 130 14.44 7.03 -21.15
N GLU A 131 14.82 5.91 -21.75
CA GLU A 131 14.99 5.79 -23.20
C GLU A 131 13.65 5.88 -23.94
N LEU A 132 12.63 5.15 -23.48
CA LEU A 132 11.32 5.09 -24.13
C LEU A 132 10.61 6.45 -24.20
N PHE A 133 10.71 7.24 -23.13
CA PHE A 133 10.07 8.56 -23.04
C PHE A 133 11.03 9.73 -23.28
N SER A 134 12.29 9.46 -23.67
CA SER A 134 13.32 10.48 -23.88
C SER A 134 13.49 11.45 -22.69
N LEU A 135 13.50 10.89 -21.48
CA LEU A 135 13.56 11.66 -20.23
C LEU A 135 15.01 11.92 -19.81
N PRO A 136 15.28 12.97 -19.02
CA PRO A 136 16.62 13.19 -18.46
C PRO A 136 17.01 12.11 -17.45
N VAL A 137 16.05 11.68 -16.62
CA VAL A 137 16.23 10.71 -15.53
C VAL A 137 15.04 9.75 -15.48
N GLY A 138 15.33 8.45 -15.36
CA GLY A 138 14.31 7.41 -15.25
C GLY A 138 13.80 7.15 -13.82
N LEU A 139 14.47 7.71 -12.81
CA LEU A 139 14.06 7.65 -11.41
C LEU A 139 13.03 8.75 -11.13
N ASN A 140 11.75 8.39 -11.20
CA ASN A 140 10.63 9.32 -11.12
C ASN A 140 9.36 8.64 -10.60
N ALA A 141 8.30 9.44 -10.38
CA ALA A 141 7.03 8.93 -9.86
C ALA A 141 6.39 7.87 -10.77
N PHE A 142 6.52 7.99 -12.09
CA PHE A 142 6.00 7.02 -13.06
C PHE A 142 6.65 5.64 -12.91
N THR A 143 7.98 5.60 -12.93
CA THR A 143 8.74 4.35 -12.76
C THR A 143 8.43 3.71 -11.41
N ALA A 144 8.41 4.50 -10.33
CA ALA A 144 8.05 4.01 -9.00
C ALA A 144 6.62 3.44 -8.96
N SER A 145 5.66 4.10 -9.62
CA SER A 145 4.28 3.65 -9.73
C SER A 145 4.15 2.30 -10.44
N ILE A 146 4.90 2.08 -11.53
CA ILE A 146 4.88 0.79 -12.25
C ILE A 146 5.43 -0.32 -11.37
N VAL A 147 6.61 -0.12 -10.78
CA VAL A 147 7.27 -1.15 -9.96
C VAL A 147 6.38 -1.51 -8.76
N LEU A 148 5.84 -0.50 -8.08
CA LEU A 148 4.93 -0.68 -6.96
C LEU A 148 3.61 -1.33 -7.40
N GLY A 149 3.09 -0.95 -8.56
CA GLY A 149 1.91 -1.55 -9.17
C GLY A 149 2.08 -3.05 -9.38
N ILE A 150 3.19 -3.48 -9.99
CA ILE A 150 3.54 -4.89 -10.18
C ILE A 150 3.65 -5.60 -8.82
N MET A 151 4.25 -4.96 -7.82
CA MET A 151 4.41 -5.53 -6.48
C MET A 151 3.07 -5.77 -5.77
N ILE A 152 2.06 -4.94 -5.97
CA ILE A 152 0.73 -5.12 -5.34
C ILE A 152 -0.19 -6.08 -6.11
N VAL A 153 0.11 -6.41 -7.39
CA VAL A 153 -0.67 -7.38 -8.19
C VAL A 153 -0.89 -8.71 -7.45
N PRO A 154 0.14 -9.43 -6.96
CA PRO A 154 -0.07 -10.72 -6.32
C PRO A 154 -0.91 -10.62 -5.05
N LEU A 155 -0.77 -9.53 -4.29
CA LEU A 155 -1.56 -9.28 -3.09
C LEU A 155 -3.04 -9.06 -3.43
N VAL A 156 -3.34 -8.11 -4.33
CA VAL A 156 -4.72 -7.80 -4.74
C VAL A 156 -5.35 -9.02 -5.40
N GLY A 157 -4.59 -9.71 -6.27
CA GLY A 157 -5.06 -10.87 -7.00
C GLY A 157 -5.36 -12.08 -6.12
N SER A 158 -4.47 -12.43 -5.19
CA SER A 158 -4.70 -13.59 -4.30
C SER A 158 -5.91 -13.35 -3.37
N VAL A 159 -5.98 -12.18 -2.73
CA VAL A 159 -7.08 -11.86 -1.80
C VAL A 159 -8.42 -11.69 -2.53
N ALA A 160 -8.43 -11.11 -3.73
CA ALA A 160 -9.64 -11.05 -4.54
C ALA A 160 -10.07 -12.45 -5.01
N GLU A 161 -9.14 -13.34 -5.37
CA GLU A 161 -9.44 -14.71 -5.78
C GLU A 161 -10.09 -15.52 -4.66
N ASP A 162 -9.60 -15.37 -3.43
CA ASP A 162 -10.20 -15.97 -2.23
C ASP A 162 -11.65 -15.50 -2.05
N ALA A 163 -11.88 -14.19 -2.12
CA ALA A 163 -13.22 -13.62 -1.98
C ALA A 163 -14.18 -14.09 -3.08
N ILE A 164 -13.70 -14.12 -4.32
CA ILE A 164 -14.47 -14.55 -5.49
C ILE A 164 -14.79 -16.05 -5.42
N SER A 165 -13.85 -16.86 -4.92
CA SER A 165 -14.03 -18.32 -4.80
C SER A 165 -14.98 -18.74 -3.68
N MET A 166 -15.30 -17.83 -2.74
CA MET A 166 -16.27 -18.08 -1.66
C MET A 166 -17.72 -17.88 -2.09
N VAL A 167 -17.99 -17.40 -3.31
CA VAL A 167 -19.37 -17.23 -3.80
C VAL A 167 -20.07 -18.60 -3.88
N PRO A 168 -21.27 -18.76 -3.27
CA PRO A 168 -22.01 -20.02 -3.26
C PRO A 168 -22.27 -20.56 -4.67
N ARG A 169 -22.18 -21.89 -4.84
CA ARG A 169 -22.36 -22.54 -6.15
C ARG A 169 -23.79 -22.43 -6.66
N GLU A 170 -24.76 -22.35 -5.74
CA GLU A 170 -26.18 -22.23 -6.03
C GLU A 170 -26.47 -20.95 -6.84
N LEU A 171 -25.79 -19.84 -6.54
CA LEU A 171 -25.91 -18.59 -7.29
C LEU A 171 -25.37 -18.72 -8.71
N LEU A 172 -24.30 -19.51 -8.89
CA LEU A 172 -23.70 -19.76 -10.20
C LEU A 172 -24.63 -20.64 -11.05
N GLU A 173 -25.12 -21.73 -10.48
CA GLU A 173 -26.03 -22.67 -11.14
C GLU A 173 -27.36 -21.99 -11.50
N ALA A 174 -27.91 -21.15 -10.62
CA ALA A 174 -29.11 -20.35 -10.92
C ALA A 174 -28.88 -19.39 -12.09
N SER A 175 -27.73 -18.69 -12.12
CA SER A 175 -27.36 -17.81 -13.24
C SER A 175 -27.26 -18.58 -14.56
N TYR A 176 -26.64 -19.76 -14.55
CA TYR A 176 -26.54 -20.60 -15.75
C TYR A 176 -27.90 -21.18 -16.18
N ALA A 177 -28.79 -21.53 -15.24
CA ALA A 177 -30.14 -21.99 -15.53
C ALA A 177 -31.00 -20.92 -16.23
N LEU A 178 -30.73 -19.64 -15.97
CA LEU A 178 -31.34 -18.50 -16.68
C LEU A 178 -30.70 -18.23 -18.06
N GLY A 179 -29.79 -19.10 -18.53
CA GLY A 179 -29.13 -18.96 -19.83
C GLY A 179 -27.99 -17.93 -19.85
N ALA A 180 -27.48 -17.49 -18.69
CA ALA A 180 -26.39 -16.53 -18.65
C ALA A 180 -25.05 -17.15 -19.11
N THR A 181 -24.24 -16.37 -19.83
CA THR A 181 -22.87 -16.78 -20.18
C THR A 181 -21.94 -16.66 -18.98
N LYS A 182 -20.80 -17.38 -19.00
CA LYS A 182 -19.78 -17.31 -17.93
C LYS A 182 -19.38 -15.87 -17.59
N TRP A 183 -19.13 -15.04 -18.61
CA TRP A 183 -18.78 -13.63 -18.41
C TRP A 183 -19.90 -12.84 -17.73
N ARG A 184 -21.16 -13.07 -18.12
CA ARG A 184 -22.31 -12.39 -17.51
C ARG A 184 -22.53 -12.84 -16.07
N THR A 185 -22.38 -14.13 -15.77
CA THR A 185 -22.41 -14.65 -14.39
C THR A 185 -21.32 -13.98 -13.54
N VAL A 186 -20.10 -13.86 -14.05
CA VAL A 186 -19.00 -13.19 -13.32
C VAL A 186 -19.35 -11.72 -13.02
N MET A 187 -19.70 -10.95 -14.06
CA MET A 187 -19.87 -9.51 -13.93
C MET A 187 -21.16 -9.12 -13.19
N CYS A 188 -22.24 -9.88 -13.34
CA CYS A 188 -23.55 -9.53 -12.80
C CYS A 188 -23.90 -10.25 -11.49
N VAL A 189 -23.26 -11.38 -11.16
CA VAL A 189 -23.57 -12.17 -9.96
C VAL A 189 -22.36 -12.25 -9.05
N VAL A 190 -21.24 -12.75 -9.54
CA VAL A 190 -20.06 -13.05 -8.72
C VAL A 190 -19.42 -11.80 -8.15
N ILE A 191 -19.02 -10.85 -9.01
CA ILE A 191 -18.34 -9.62 -8.57
C ILE A 191 -19.23 -8.79 -7.61
N PRO A 192 -20.53 -8.59 -7.88
CA PRO A 192 -21.42 -7.92 -6.94
C PRO A 192 -21.58 -8.65 -5.59
N THR A 193 -21.54 -9.99 -5.60
CA THR A 193 -21.65 -10.81 -4.38
C THR A 193 -20.35 -10.77 -3.58
N ALA A 194 -19.20 -10.91 -4.24
CA ALA A 194 -17.87 -10.87 -3.63
C ALA A 194 -17.34 -9.44 -3.39
N TRP A 195 -18.16 -8.40 -3.60
CA TRP A 195 -17.73 -7.00 -3.61
C TRP A 195 -17.01 -6.57 -2.34
N SER A 196 -17.46 -7.04 -1.17
CA SER A 196 -16.80 -6.70 0.11
C SER A 196 -15.36 -7.22 0.17
N GLY A 197 -15.10 -8.43 -0.32
CA GLY A 197 -13.77 -9.01 -0.36
C GLY A 197 -12.90 -8.40 -1.47
N VAL A 198 -13.46 -8.16 -2.66
CA VAL A 198 -12.78 -7.45 -3.76
C VAL A 198 -12.38 -6.04 -3.33
N PHE A 199 -13.27 -5.30 -2.67
CA PHE A 199 -12.96 -3.97 -2.17
C PHE A 199 -11.91 -4.01 -1.05
N SER A 200 -11.95 -5.01 -0.18
CA SER A 200 -10.94 -5.22 0.86
C SER A 200 -9.56 -5.52 0.28
N SER A 201 -9.45 -6.29 -0.81
CA SER A 201 -8.17 -6.57 -1.46
C SER A 201 -7.56 -5.30 -2.07
N ILE A 202 -8.37 -4.44 -2.67
CA ILE A 202 -7.95 -3.13 -3.21
C ILE A 202 -7.42 -2.23 -2.09
N LEU A 203 -8.16 -2.12 -0.98
CA LEU A 203 -7.75 -1.29 0.16
C LEU A 203 -6.49 -1.84 0.84
N LEU A 204 -6.33 -3.16 0.90
CA LEU A 204 -5.11 -3.79 1.40
C LEU A 204 -3.91 -3.48 0.48
N GLY A 205 -4.11 -3.53 -0.83
CA GLY A 205 -3.12 -3.10 -1.83
C GLY A 205 -2.75 -1.63 -1.70
N MET A 206 -3.73 -0.75 -1.49
CA MET A 206 -3.53 0.68 -1.23
C MET A 206 -2.72 0.92 0.06
N GLY A 207 -3.07 0.24 1.15
CA GLY A 207 -2.33 0.32 2.41
C GLY A 207 -0.88 -0.11 2.24
N ARG A 208 -0.64 -1.20 1.50
CA ARG A 208 0.72 -1.64 1.16
C ARG A 208 1.48 -0.62 0.31
N ALA A 209 0.83 0.01 -0.67
CA ALA A 209 1.47 1.02 -1.51
C ALA A 209 1.84 2.29 -0.73
N ILE A 210 0.96 2.78 0.16
CA ILE A 210 1.25 3.94 1.02
C ILE A 210 2.39 3.64 1.99
N GLY A 211 2.44 2.43 2.52
CA GLY A 211 3.46 1.96 3.44
C GLY A 211 4.77 1.51 2.79
N GLU A 212 4.89 1.56 1.46
CA GLU A 212 6.11 1.11 0.80
C GLU A 212 7.25 2.09 1.01
N THR A 213 8.39 1.56 1.45
CA THR A 213 9.53 2.36 1.91
C THR A 213 10.73 2.17 0.99
N MET A 214 11.17 0.93 0.78
CA MET A 214 12.45 0.65 0.12
C MET A 214 12.36 0.76 -1.39
N THR A 215 11.30 0.21 -2.00
CA THR A 215 11.11 0.30 -3.45
C THR A 215 11.06 1.76 -3.89
N VAL A 216 10.31 2.58 -3.16
CA VAL A 216 10.11 3.98 -3.49
C VAL A 216 11.39 4.80 -3.25
N LEU A 217 12.10 4.55 -2.15
CA LEU A 217 13.40 5.19 -1.87
C LEU A 217 14.40 4.98 -3.01
N MET A 218 14.41 3.79 -3.60
CA MET A 218 15.31 3.42 -4.69
C MET A 218 14.89 3.98 -6.05
N VAL A 219 13.59 4.06 -6.34
CA VAL A 219 13.10 4.26 -7.73
C VAL A 219 12.49 5.65 -7.96
N ALA A 220 11.97 6.32 -6.94
CA ALA A 220 11.18 7.55 -7.12
C ALA A 220 12.01 8.83 -7.38
N GLY A 221 13.33 8.76 -7.24
CA GLY A 221 14.25 9.89 -7.50
C GLY A 221 14.51 10.79 -6.29
N GLY A 222 13.71 10.68 -5.21
CA GLY A 222 14.06 11.23 -3.89
C GLY A 222 13.98 12.75 -3.75
N ALA A 223 13.34 13.46 -4.67
CA ALA A 223 13.17 14.92 -4.56
C ALA A 223 11.94 15.29 -3.73
N ALA A 224 12.11 16.06 -2.65
CA ALA A 224 10.99 16.57 -1.84
C ALA A 224 10.41 17.86 -2.44
N GLN A 225 9.81 17.74 -3.61
CA GLN A 225 9.17 18.82 -4.35
C GLN A 225 7.76 18.42 -4.77
N ILE A 226 6.90 19.40 -5.04
CA ILE A 226 5.57 19.13 -5.61
C ILE A 226 5.78 18.80 -7.09
N PRO A 227 5.46 17.57 -7.55
CA PRO A 227 5.62 17.20 -8.94
C PRO A 227 4.64 17.98 -9.82
N SER A 228 5.14 18.48 -10.95
CA SER A 228 4.36 19.09 -12.03
C SER A 228 3.91 18.07 -13.07
N SER A 229 4.70 17.00 -13.22
CA SER A 229 4.50 15.88 -14.13
C SER A 229 4.69 14.54 -13.42
N ILE A 230 4.11 13.47 -13.95
CA ILE A 230 4.33 12.10 -13.45
C ILE A 230 5.79 11.63 -13.67
N PHE A 231 6.52 12.28 -14.57
CA PHE A 231 7.93 12.00 -14.84
C PHE A 231 8.89 12.78 -13.94
N ASP A 232 8.36 13.60 -13.01
CA ASP A 232 9.20 14.30 -12.04
C ASP A 232 9.63 13.36 -10.91
N PRO A 233 10.84 13.56 -10.34
CA PRO A 233 11.27 12.86 -9.14
C PRO A 233 10.43 13.31 -7.94
N VAL A 234 10.11 12.35 -7.08
CA VAL A 234 9.31 12.56 -5.87
C VAL A 234 9.93 11.83 -4.68
N ARG A 235 9.55 12.27 -3.47
CA ARG A 235 9.88 11.62 -2.21
C ARG A 235 8.58 11.34 -1.46
N THR A 236 8.39 10.13 -0.96
CA THR A 236 7.23 9.76 -0.17
C THR A 236 7.50 9.93 1.32
N MET A 237 6.44 10.00 2.12
CA MET A 237 6.54 10.14 3.57
C MET A 237 7.36 9.00 4.21
N THR A 238 7.14 7.77 3.77
CA THR A 238 7.89 6.58 4.23
C THR A 238 9.37 6.64 3.85
N ALA A 239 9.67 7.01 2.60
CA ALA A 239 11.04 7.16 2.12
C ALA A 239 11.78 8.27 2.87
N THR A 240 11.11 9.39 3.19
CA THR A 240 11.69 10.47 4.01
C THR A 240 12.06 9.97 5.39
N ILE A 241 11.17 9.26 6.08
CA ILE A 241 11.48 8.70 7.41
C ILE A 241 12.67 7.75 7.32
N ALA A 242 12.69 6.83 6.36
CA ALA A 242 13.77 5.86 6.23
C ALA A 242 15.13 6.49 5.87
N ALA A 243 15.13 7.51 5.02
CA ALA A 243 16.34 8.19 4.59
C ALA A 243 16.93 9.09 5.69
N GLU A 244 16.07 9.83 6.42
CA GLU A 244 16.51 10.93 7.26
C GLU A 244 16.57 10.57 8.76
N MET A 245 15.86 9.52 9.21
CA MET A 245 15.81 9.15 10.64
C MET A 245 17.18 8.77 11.22
N GLY A 246 18.02 8.12 10.43
CA GLY A 246 19.38 7.75 10.86
C GLY A 246 20.34 8.93 10.95
N GLU A 247 20.03 10.04 10.27
CA GLU A 247 20.88 11.23 10.19
C GLU A 247 20.41 12.35 11.15
N ALA A 248 19.15 12.32 11.59
CA ALA A 248 18.58 13.30 12.49
C ALA A 248 19.14 13.16 13.93
N PRO A 249 19.74 14.22 14.52
CA PRO A 249 20.19 14.17 15.90
C PRO A 249 19.03 13.89 16.87
N PHE A 250 19.26 13.04 17.86
CA PHE A 250 18.24 12.67 18.84
C PHE A 250 17.70 13.92 19.58
N GLY A 251 16.37 14.07 19.64
CA GLY A 251 15.71 15.22 20.27
C GLY A 251 15.81 16.53 19.50
N SER A 252 16.33 16.52 18.26
CA SER A 252 16.31 17.70 17.39
C SER A 252 14.91 17.99 16.84
N LEU A 253 14.71 19.23 16.36
CA LEU A 253 13.49 19.60 15.66
C LEU A 253 13.23 18.71 14.42
N HIS A 254 14.30 18.33 13.72
CA HIS A 254 14.21 17.43 12.58
C HIS A 254 13.75 16.03 12.98
N TYR A 255 14.27 15.49 14.09
CA TYR A 255 13.84 14.22 14.67
C TYR A 255 12.33 14.24 14.98
N HIS A 256 11.86 15.25 15.71
CA HIS A 256 10.44 15.42 16.01
C HIS A 256 9.56 15.58 14.76
N ALA A 257 10.07 16.24 13.72
CA ALA A 257 9.39 16.36 12.43
C ALA A 257 9.17 15.01 11.74
N LEU A 258 10.15 14.10 11.78
CA LEU A 258 10.02 12.76 11.21
C LEU A 258 8.99 11.90 11.98
N PHE A 259 8.94 12.01 13.31
CA PHE A 259 7.88 11.38 14.11
C PHE A 259 6.50 11.95 13.78
N ALA A 260 6.40 13.25 13.49
CA ALA A 260 5.14 13.86 13.05
C ALA A 260 4.68 13.37 11.67
N ILE A 261 5.60 13.10 10.73
CA ILE A 261 5.26 12.40 9.49
C ILE A 261 4.71 11.00 9.81
N GLY A 262 5.35 10.28 10.75
CA GLY A 262 4.89 8.97 11.23
C GLY A 262 3.47 9.02 11.81
N MET A 263 3.13 10.07 12.56
CA MET A 263 1.77 10.30 13.06
C MET A 263 0.76 10.46 11.92
N ILE A 264 1.11 11.20 10.86
CA ILE A 264 0.24 11.36 9.68
C ILE A 264 0.00 10.01 8.99
N LEU A 265 1.08 9.24 8.74
CA LEU A 265 0.97 7.91 8.13
C LEU A 265 0.12 6.96 8.97
N PHE A 266 0.32 6.96 10.28
CA PHE A 266 -0.49 6.18 11.20
C PHE A 266 -1.96 6.56 11.13
N PHE A 267 -2.29 7.85 11.15
CA PHE A 267 -3.66 8.34 11.01
C PHE A 267 -4.30 7.92 9.68
N ILE A 268 -3.56 8.04 8.56
CA ILE A 268 -4.02 7.57 7.24
C ILE A 268 -4.30 6.07 7.27
N THR A 269 -3.44 5.28 7.92
CA THR A 269 -3.58 3.82 8.00
C THR A 269 -4.80 3.42 8.83
N VAL A 270 -5.01 4.07 9.97
CA VAL A 270 -6.19 3.88 10.82
C VAL A 270 -7.47 4.24 10.05
N LEU A 271 -7.46 5.36 9.32
CA LEU A 271 -8.59 5.79 8.50
C LEU A 271 -8.92 4.76 7.41
N LEU A 272 -7.91 4.23 6.71
CA LEU A 272 -8.11 3.18 5.70
C LEU A 272 -8.70 1.91 6.31
N ASN A 273 -8.16 1.45 7.45
CA ASN A 273 -8.68 0.27 8.13
C ASN A 273 -10.13 0.46 8.60
N PHE A 274 -10.46 1.65 9.12
CA PHE A 274 -11.82 1.99 9.51
C PHE A 274 -12.79 1.95 8.30
N ILE A 275 -12.35 2.44 7.14
CA ILE A 275 -13.11 2.35 5.88
C ILE A 275 -13.33 0.87 5.53
N VAL A 276 -12.29 0.03 5.51
CA VAL A 276 -12.41 -1.42 5.24
C VAL A 276 -13.50 -2.06 6.11
N GLU A 277 -13.44 -1.84 7.42
CA GLU A 277 -14.36 -2.47 8.37
C GLU A 277 -15.81 -2.01 8.18
N ARG A 278 -16.02 -0.71 7.91
CA ARG A 278 -17.35 -0.15 7.72
C ARG A 278 -18.05 -0.67 6.47
N PHE A 279 -17.30 -0.88 5.40
CA PHE A 279 -17.81 -1.39 4.12
C PHE A 279 -17.90 -2.93 4.11
N GLY A 280 -17.02 -3.65 4.82
CA GLY A 280 -17.06 -5.11 4.95
C GLY A 280 -18.32 -5.65 5.64
N LYS A 281 -18.87 -4.92 6.63
CA LYS A 281 -20.04 -5.36 7.42
C LYS A 281 -21.41 -5.26 6.71
N ARG A 282 -21.51 -4.66 5.51
CA ARG A 282 -22.81 -4.26 4.94
C ARG A 282 -23.58 -5.33 4.13
N ARG A 283 -23.10 -6.58 3.96
CA ARG A 283 -23.77 -7.54 3.05
C ARG A 283 -23.88 -9.01 3.48
N THR A 284 -23.67 -9.36 4.74
CA THR A 284 -23.88 -10.75 5.24
C THR A 284 -25.38 -11.12 5.44
N TYR A 285 -26.30 -10.42 4.76
CA TYR A 285 -27.75 -10.64 4.87
C TYR A 285 -28.41 -10.70 3.49
N LEU A 286 -28.01 -11.67 2.68
CA LEU A 286 -28.79 -12.24 1.58
C LEU A 286 -28.43 -13.73 1.51
#